data_AF-H8WVL5-F1
#
_entry.id   AF-H8WVL5-F1
#
_cell.length_a   1.000
_cell.length_b   1.000
_cell.length_c   1.000
_cell.angle_alpha   90.00
_cell.angle_beta   90.00
_cell.angle_gamma   90.00
#
_symmetry.space_group_name_H-M   'P 1'
#
loop_
_entity.id
_entity.type
_entity.pdbx_description
1 polymer ?
#
loop_
_entity_poly.entity_id
_entity_poly.type
_entity_poly.pdbx_seq_one_letter_code
_entity_poly.pdbx_strand_id
1 'polypeptide(L)'
;MLFKLILGISITSFLLTILLIFGDSPSFRNTPIQNARIRLLNLFAKLSSFYNYLDKRTDGRFIQYLGWLVPIGYIIVVTICFQQFLIKTKPMIDVGSIKMGYILSSMALIYVATLLCALSNPGIVNSKSTKSYPYQPNQLIFFRDNKCNSCQIVKPARSKHCSVCGHCYLLYDHHCVWVNNCIGWKNYRWFFLFLFVNINMLMYGGILCYKALSPQMTRISQLWNVITTTTDANKVTGVFLILCTIFTPIVVIFTGLHLRYIYLGVTTNELDKWGEVEYLVDLGLLYKVSPNIDNETYVEKARDSTGAVVYISLKDETILVSETNSPGYNFTPVLSVVDDLINDYDRGFWNNFKERLLV
;
A
#
# COMPACT_ATOMS: atom_id res chain seq x y z
N MET A 1 33.80 -1.78 9.88
CA MET A 1 32.77 -1.31 10.84
C MET A 1 31.39 -1.19 10.19
N LEU A 2 31.25 -0.45 9.08
CA LEU A 2 29.97 -0.23 8.38
C LEU A 2 29.24 -1.53 7.96
N PHE A 3 29.95 -2.51 7.40
CA PHE A 3 29.37 -3.82 7.03
C PHE A 3 28.68 -4.52 8.22
N LYS A 4 29.39 -4.61 9.36
CA LYS A 4 28.87 -5.25 10.58
C LYS A 4 27.68 -4.46 11.14
N LEU A 5 27.72 -3.13 11.04
CA LEU A 5 26.61 -2.27 11.45
C LEU A 5 25.36 -2.48 10.58
N ILE A 6 25.50 -2.46 9.25
CA ILE A 6 24.37 -2.69 8.31
C ILE A 6 23.79 -4.08 8.51
N LEU A 7 24.65 -5.09 8.64
CA LEU A 7 24.22 -6.46 8.90
C LEU A 7 23.49 -6.58 10.25
N GLY A 8 24.04 -5.96 11.29
CA GLY A 8 23.40 -5.91 12.62
C GLY A 8 22.02 -5.26 12.58
N ILE A 9 21.91 -4.07 11.99
CA ILE A 9 20.62 -3.35 11.82
C ILE A 9 19.63 -4.21 11.03
N SER A 10 20.06 -4.83 9.95
CA SER A 10 19.19 -5.67 9.10
C SER A 10 18.68 -6.90 9.86
N ILE A 11 19.55 -7.59 10.60
CA ILE A 11 19.18 -8.74 11.43
C ILE A 11 18.24 -8.31 12.55
N THR A 12 18.56 -7.23 13.27
CA THR A 12 17.70 -6.71 14.35
C THR A 12 16.33 -6.31 13.81
N SER A 13 16.27 -5.60 12.68
CA SER A 13 15.01 -5.22 12.03
C SER A 13 14.21 -6.45 11.61
N PHE A 14 14.86 -7.46 11.02
CA PHE A 14 14.20 -8.71 10.63
C PHE A 14 13.62 -9.44 11.85
N LEU A 15 14.41 -9.60 12.92
CA LEU A 15 13.96 -10.25 14.15
C LEU A 15 12.81 -9.51 14.83
N LEU A 16 12.84 -8.17 14.84
CA LEU A 16 11.74 -7.35 15.36
C LEU A 16 10.47 -7.54 14.52
N THR A 17 10.59 -7.55 13.19
CA THR A 17 9.44 -7.80 12.30
C THR A 17 8.84 -9.18 12.52
N ILE A 18 9.67 -10.23 12.60
CA ILE A 18 9.22 -11.60 12.88
C ILE A 18 8.51 -11.66 14.24
N LEU A 19 9.07 -11.02 15.27
CA LEU A 19 8.46 -10.97 16.60
C LEU A 19 7.08 -10.27 16.57
N LEU A 20 6.96 -9.17 15.83
CA LEU A 20 5.71 -8.41 15.73
C LEU A 20 4.62 -9.17 14.96
N ILE A 21 4.99 -9.83 13.86
CA ILE A 21 4.06 -10.54 12.97
C ILE A 21 3.67 -11.91 13.52
N PHE A 22 4.64 -12.70 14.00
CA PHE A 22 4.41 -14.11 14.37
C PHE A 22 4.38 -14.37 15.88
N GLY A 23 4.74 -13.38 16.71
CA GLY A 23 4.82 -13.55 18.16
C GLY A 23 3.47 -13.69 18.88
N ASP A 24 2.35 -13.56 18.18
CA ASP A 24 0.99 -13.87 18.67
C ASP A 24 0.48 -15.26 18.28
N SER A 25 1.29 -16.05 17.57
CA SER A 25 0.95 -17.43 17.22
C SER A 25 0.50 -18.21 18.47
N PRO A 26 -0.55 -19.05 18.38
CA PRO A 26 -0.99 -19.90 19.49
C PRO A 26 0.14 -20.71 20.14
N SER A 27 1.14 -21.11 19.35
CA SER A 27 2.33 -21.84 19.82
C SER A 27 3.21 -21.06 20.79
N PHE A 28 3.13 -19.73 20.80
CA PHE A 28 3.92 -18.86 21.68
C PHE A 28 3.14 -18.32 22.89
N ARG A 29 1.89 -18.76 23.11
CA ARG A 29 1.11 -18.34 24.28
C ARG A 29 1.83 -18.68 25.58
N ASN A 30 1.87 -17.70 26.50
CA ASN A 30 2.56 -17.75 27.80
C ASN A 30 4.08 -17.96 27.72
N THR A 31 4.71 -17.69 26.56
CA THR A 31 6.16 -17.78 26.41
C THR A 31 6.84 -16.40 26.55
N PRO A 32 8.17 -16.35 26.77
CA PRO A 32 8.93 -15.10 26.74
C PRO A 32 8.79 -14.32 25.42
N ILE A 33 8.55 -15.01 24.30
CA ILE A 33 8.36 -14.40 22.97
C ILE A 33 7.08 -13.55 22.95
N GLN A 34 5.95 -14.11 23.41
CA GLN A 34 4.70 -13.36 23.51
C GLN A 34 4.84 -12.18 24.48
N ASN A 35 5.49 -12.36 25.63
CA ASN A 35 5.74 -11.30 26.59
C ASN A 35 6.59 -10.16 26.00
N ALA A 36 7.64 -10.49 25.24
CA ALA A 36 8.46 -9.51 24.54
C ALA A 36 7.65 -8.73 23.51
N ARG A 37 6.80 -9.42 22.73
CA ARG A 37 5.89 -8.77 21.77
C ARG A 37 4.91 -7.82 22.48
N ILE A 38 4.25 -8.25 23.54
CA ILE A 38 3.29 -7.42 24.29
C ILE A 38 3.99 -6.16 24.84
N ARG A 39 5.18 -6.30 25.43
CA ARG A 39 5.97 -5.16 25.92
C ARG A 39 6.31 -4.19 24.79
N LEU A 40 6.72 -4.71 23.64
CA LEU A 40 7.06 -3.92 22.46
C LEU A 40 5.83 -3.19 21.90
N LEU A 41 4.68 -3.86 21.79
CA LEU A 41 3.41 -3.26 21.37
C LEU A 41 2.95 -2.18 22.35
N ASN A 42 3.06 -2.41 23.65
CA ASN A 42 2.72 -1.41 24.66
C ASN A 42 3.64 -0.18 24.58
N LEU A 43 4.94 -0.39 24.27
CA LEU A 43 5.87 0.70 24.04
C LEU A 43 5.49 1.50 22.79
N PHE A 44 5.16 0.83 21.69
CA PHE A 44 4.65 1.48 20.48
C PHE A 44 3.31 2.19 20.70
N ALA A 45 2.41 1.64 21.50
CA ALA A 45 1.13 2.25 21.83
C ALA A 45 1.30 3.53 22.66
N LYS A 46 2.21 3.53 23.65
CA LYS A 46 2.57 4.73 24.41
C LYS A 46 3.19 5.80 23.52
N LEU A 47 4.11 5.38 22.66
CA LEU A 47 4.78 6.28 21.71
C LEU A 47 3.77 6.87 20.71
N SER A 48 2.87 6.05 20.16
CA SER A 48 1.78 6.48 19.28
C SER A 48 0.84 7.46 19.98
N SER A 49 0.47 7.19 21.23
CA SER A 49 -0.34 8.10 22.04
C SER A 49 0.34 9.46 22.25
N PHE A 50 1.65 9.45 22.49
CA PHE A 50 2.45 10.67 22.60
C PHE A 50 2.52 11.44 21.27
N TYR A 51 2.75 10.76 20.14
CA TYR A 51 2.70 11.36 18.81
C TYR A 51 1.33 11.99 18.54
N ASN A 52 0.24 11.26 18.78
CA ASN A 52 -1.13 11.75 18.60
C ASN A 52 -1.45 12.95 19.49
N TYR A 53 -0.91 12.98 20.72
CA TYR A 53 -1.05 14.13 21.61
C TYR A 53 -0.37 15.39 21.04
N LEU A 54 0.86 15.25 20.53
CA LEU A 54 1.57 16.36 19.87
C LEU A 54 0.88 16.78 18.57
N ASP A 55 0.37 15.82 17.81
CA ASP A 55 -0.33 16.05 16.55
C ASP A 55 -1.62 16.85 16.76
N LYS A 56 -2.42 16.50 17.79
CA LYS A 56 -3.59 17.29 18.19
C LYS A 56 -3.24 18.73 18.57
N ARG A 57 -2.09 18.96 19.22
CA ARG A 57 -1.63 20.32 19.59
C ARG A 57 -1.12 21.14 18.41
N THR A 58 -0.83 20.49 17.29
CA THR A 58 -0.30 21.13 16.08
C THR A 58 -1.28 21.07 14.91
N ASP A 59 -2.54 20.75 15.19
CA ASP A 59 -3.61 20.64 14.19
C ASP A 59 -3.23 19.71 13.02
N GLY A 60 -2.65 18.55 13.35
CA GLY A 60 -2.24 17.53 12.37
C GLY A 60 -0.90 17.77 11.67
N ARG A 61 -0.25 18.91 11.92
CA ARG A 61 0.99 19.29 11.20
C ARG A 61 2.20 18.49 11.66
N PHE A 62 2.23 18.02 12.91
CA PHE A 62 3.40 17.32 13.45
C PHE A 62 3.64 15.99 12.74
N ILE A 63 2.63 15.14 12.59
CA ILE A 63 2.75 13.87 11.86
C ILE A 63 3.05 14.13 10.38
N GLN A 64 2.45 15.17 9.79
CA GLN A 64 2.72 15.55 8.40
C GLN A 64 4.20 15.90 8.16
N TYR A 65 4.82 16.67 9.06
CA TYR A 65 6.25 17.00 8.98
C TYR A 65 7.14 15.81 9.31
N LEU A 66 6.81 15.04 10.34
CA LEU A 66 7.56 13.86 10.73
C LEU A 66 7.57 12.80 9.61
N GLY A 67 6.47 12.70 8.86
CA GLY A 67 6.34 11.82 7.70
C GLY A 67 7.42 12.04 6.65
N TRP A 68 7.97 13.25 6.52
CA TRP A 68 9.05 13.54 5.57
C TRP A 68 10.39 12.90 5.92
N LEU A 69 10.59 12.44 7.17
CA LEU A 69 11.82 11.74 7.55
C LEU A 69 12.03 10.46 6.71
N VAL A 70 10.96 9.77 6.32
CA VAL A 70 11.03 8.54 5.53
C VAL A 70 11.53 8.79 4.09
N PRO A 71 10.89 9.64 3.26
CA PRO A 71 11.38 9.95 1.92
C PRO A 71 12.76 10.62 1.94
N ILE A 72 13.04 11.52 2.90
CA ILE A 72 14.37 12.13 3.05
C ILE A 72 15.42 11.06 3.36
N GLY A 73 15.13 10.16 4.31
CA GLY A 73 15.99 9.04 4.65
C GLY A 73 16.24 8.12 3.45
N TYR A 74 15.20 7.80 2.68
CA TYR A 74 15.32 7.03 1.45
C TYR A 74 16.28 7.70 0.45
N ILE A 75 16.11 8.99 0.18
CA ILE A 75 16.99 9.74 -0.73
C ILE A 75 18.44 9.75 -0.24
N ILE A 76 18.67 9.95 1.07
CA ILE A 76 20.02 9.92 1.66
C ILE A 76 20.65 8.54 1.48
N VAL A 77 19.94 7.46 1.81
CA VAL A 77 20.44 6.09 1.70
C VAL A 77 20.75 5.74 0.25
N VAL A 78 19.85 6.03 -0.69
CA VAL A 78 20.06 5.79 -2.12
C VAL A 78 21.27 6.57 -2.63
N THR A 79 21.44 7.83 -2.21
CA THR A 79 22.59 8.65 -2.60
C THR A 79 23.90 8.07 -2.09
N ILE A 80 23.94 7.63 -0.83
CA ILE A 80 25.11 6.94 -0.27
C ILE A 80 25.39 5.64 -1.04
N CYS A 81 24.35 4.84 -1.35
CA CYS A 81 24.48 3.63 -2.15
C CYS A 81 25.06 3.91 -3.54
N PHE A 82 24.59 4.95 -4.24
CA PHE A 82 25.12 5.34 -5.55
C PHE A 82 26.57 5.81 -5.47
N GLN A 83 26.91 6.65 -4.49
CA GLN A 83 28.30 7.08 -4.28
C GLN A 83 29.22 5.89 -4.02
N GLN A 84 28.82 4.99 -3.12
CA GLN A 84 29.59 3.80 -2.79
C GLN A 84 29.68 2.83 -3.98
N PHE A 85 28.61 2.68 -4.77
CA PHE A 85 28.63 1.89 -5.99
C PHE A 85 29.67 2.43 -6.99
N LEU A 86 29.68 3.75 -7.23
CA LEU A 86 30.64 4.38 -8.15
C LEU A 86 32.08 4.29 -7.67
N ILE A 87 32.32 4.37 -6.35
CA ILE A 87 33.67 4.32 -5.75
C ILE A 87 34.19 2.89 -5.62
N LYS A 88 33.33 1.93 -5.26
CA LYS A 88 33.75 0.58 -4.83
C LYS A 88 33.40 -0.50 -5.84
N THR A 89 32.20 -0.48 -6.40
CA THR A 89 31.72 -1.55 -7.29
C THR A 89 32.09 -1.29 -8.74
N LYS A 90 31.86 -0.08 -9.24
CA LYS A 90 32.14 0.27 -10.65
C LYS A 90 33.59 -0.01 -11.05
N PRO A 91 34.65 0.29 -10.25
CA PRO A 91 36.03 0.01 -10.66
C PRO A 91 36.35 -1.48 -10.82
N MET A 92 35.52 -2.37 -10.27
CA MET A 92 35.68 -3.82 -10.38
C MET A 92 35.15 -4.38 -11.71
N ILE A 93 34.42 -3.57 -12.48
CA ILE A 93 33.80 -3.98 -13.74
C ILE A 93 34.14 -2.99 -14.84
N ASP A 94 34.44 -3.52 -16.03
CA ASP A 94 34.54 -2.68 -17.21
C ASP A 94 33.13 -2.38 -17.76
N VAL A 95 32.80 -1.10 -17.88
CA VAL A 95 31.49 -0.62 -18.31
C VAL A 95 31.70 0.42 -19.40
N GLY A 96 31.42 0.03 -20.64
CA GLY A 96 31.48 0.94 -21.78
C GLY A 96 30.52 2.14 -21.66
N SER A 97 30.81 3.21 -22.39
CA SER A 97 30.16 4.53 -22.25
C SER A 97 28.63 4.48 -22.34
N ILE A 98 28.06 3.64 -23.21
CA ILE A 98 26.60 3.50 -23.35
C ILE A 98 25.97 2.95 -22.06
N LYS A 99 26.54 1.89 -21.49
CA LYS A 99 26.05 1.30 -20.23
C LYS A 99 26.25 2.27 -19.06
N MET A 100 27.35 3.03 -19.07
CA MET A 100 27.57 4.07 -18.06
C MET A 100 26.52 5.19 -18.16
N GLY A 101 26.17 5.63 -19.37
CA GLY A 101 25.07 6.56 -19.60
C GLY A 101 23.74 6.04 -19.07
N TYR A 102 23.43 4.76 -19.31
CA TYR A 102 22.25 4.12 -18.75
C TYR A 102 22.25 4.09 -17.21
N ILE A 103 23.39 3.77 -16.57
CA ILE A 103 23.51 3.79 -15.09
C ILE A 103 23.21 5.19 -14.56
N LEU A 104 23.82 6.23 -15.12
CA LEU A 104 23.63 7.61 -14.66
C LEU A 104 22.19 8.09 -14.90
N SER A 105 21.58 7.74 -16.03
CA SER A 105 20.18 8.05 -16.31
C SER A 105 19.23 7.32 -15.35
N SER A 106 19.49 6.05 -15.03
CA SER A 106 18.70 5.28 -14.05
C SER A 106 18.82 5.90 -12.65
N MET A 107 20.03 6.30 -12.24
CA MET A 107 20.25 7.04 -10.99
C MET A 107 19.46 8.35 -10.94
N ALA A 108 19.52 9.16 -12.00
CA ALA A 108 18.76 10.42 -12.08
C ALA A 108 17.25 10.19 -12.03
N LEU A 109 16.77 9.17 -12.75
CA LEU A 109 15.36 8.86 -12.85
C LEU A 109 14.75 8.41 -11.53
N ILE A 110 15.50 7.74 -10.65
CA ILE A 110 15.08 7.43 -9.28
C ILE A 110 14.68 8.71 -8.53
N TYR A 111 15.55 9.73 -8.53
CA TYR A 111 15.26 10.99 -7.86
C TYR A 111 14.05 11.70 -8.45
N VAL A 112 13.96 11.76 -9.79
CA VAL A 112 12.84 12.38 -10.50
C VAL A 112 11.53 11.66 -10.17
N ALA A 113 11.49 10.34 -10.24
CA ALA A 113 10.29 9.57 -9.95
C ALA A 113 9.84 9.72 -8.48
N THR A 114 10.78 9.71 -7.53
CA THR A 114 10.47 9.96 -6.11
C THR A 114 9.87 11.34 -5.91
N LEU A 115 10.47 12.39 -6.50
CA LEU A 115 9.96 13.76 -6.39
C LEU A 115 8.58 13.92 -7.05
N LEU A 116 8.38 13.36 -8.25
CA LEU A 116 7.09 13.40 -8.93
C LEU A 116 6.02 12.68 -8.12
N CYS A 117 6.31 11.52 -7.53
CA CYS A 117 5.37 10.79 -6.70
C CYS A 117 5.06 11.54 -5.39
N ALA A 118 6.07 12.08 -4.71
CA ALA A 118 5.92 12.78 -3.44
C ALA A 118 5.22 14.14 -3.56
N LEU A 119 5.40 14.86 -4.66
CA LEU A 119 4.96 16.25 -4.81
C LEU A 119 3.74 16.43 -5.72
N SER A 120 3.33 15.39 -6.44
CA SER A 120 2.15 15.47 -7.31
C SER A 120 0.85 15.49 -6.50
N ASN A 121 -0.15 16.23 -7.02
CA ASN A 121 -1.49 16.24 -6.44
C ASN A 121 -2.17 14.87 -6.64
N PRO A 122 -2.57 14.16 -5.58
CA PRO A 122 -3.22 12.85 -5.72
C PRO A 122 -4.65 12.91 -6.26
N GLY A 123 -5.26 14.09 -6.26
CA GLY A 123 -6.66 14.31 -6.63
C GLY A 123 -7.52 14.73 -5.44
N ILE A 124 -7.12 15.80 -4.74
CA ILE A 124 -7.91 16.38 -3.63
C ILE A 124 -9.33 16.70 -4.11
N VAL A 125 -10.33 16.29 -3.33
CA VAL A 125 -11.74 16.58 -3.59
C VAL A 125 -12.02 18.08 -3.39
N ASN A 126 -12.45 18.75 -4.46
CA ASN A 126 -12.93 20.13 -4.47
C ASN A 126 -13.96 20.31 -5.59
N SER A 127 -14.62 21.46 -5.64
CA SER A 127 -15.69 21.76 -6.62
C SER A 127 -15.27 21.62 -8.08
N LYS A 128 -13.98 21.81 -8.40
CA LYS A 128 -13.45 21.63 -9.76
C LYS A 128 -13.20 20.14 -10.06
N SER A 129 -12.64 19.41 -9.10
CA SER A 129 -12.30 17.99 -9.29
C SER A 129 -13.53 17.08 -9.34
N THR A 130 -14.61 17.44 -8.65
CA THR A 130 -15.86 16.67 -8.65
C THR A 130 -16.66 16.81 -9.93
N LYS A 131 -16.62 17.99 -10.60
CA LYS A 131 -17.34 18.23 -11.87
C LYS A 131 -16.99 17.25 -12.98
N SER A 132 -15.73 16.84 -13.06
CA SER A 132 -15.22 15.94 -14.10
C SER A 132 -15.13 14.48 -13.63
N TYR A 133 -15.64 14.15 -12.44
CA TYR A 133 -15.46 12.83 -11.85
C TYR A 133 -16.62 11.91 -12.20
N PRO A 134 -16.40 10.79 -12.92
CA PRO A 134 -17.48 10.06 -13.58
C PRO A 134 -18.19 9.03 -12.70
N TYR A 135 -17.73 8.80 -11.47
CA TYR A 135 -18.20 7.67 -10.66
C TYR A 135 -19.40 8.01 -9.78
N GLN A 136 -20.41 7.15 -9.87
CA GLN A 136 -21.59 7.20 -9.03
C GLN A 136 -21.54 6.13 -7.93
N PRO A 137 -22.17 6.36 -6.77
CA PRO A 137 -22.22 5.36 -5.70
C PRO A 137 -23.15 4.19 -6.07
N ASN A 138 -22.68 2.95 -5.90
CA ASN A 138 -23.41 1.72 -6.27
C ASN A 138 -24.35 1.17 -5.18
N GLN A 139 -24.45 1.85 -4.04
CA GLN A 139 -25.22 1.42 -2.85
C GLN A 139 -24.80 0.04 -2.30
N LEU A 140 -23.56 -0.37 -2.55
CA LEU A 140 -22.98 -1.60 -2.01
C LEU A 140 -21.71 -1.30 -1.22
N ILE A 141 -20.70 -0.74 -1.88
CA ILE A 141 -19.44 -0.33 -1.23
C ILE A 141 -19.28 1.20 -1.18
N PHE A 142 -20.08 1.93 -1.96
CA PHE A 142 -20.19 3.38 -1.91
C PHE A 142 -21.65 3.82 -1.89
N PHE A 143 -21.99 4.67 -0.92
CA PHE A 143 -23.36 5.09 -0.65
C PHE A 143 -23.61 6.56 -1.00
N ARG A 144 -24.85 6.90 -1.33
CA ARG A 144 -25.27 8.30 -1.56
C ARG A 144 -25.19 9.12 -0.27
N ASP A 145 -24.95 10.42 -0.45
CA ASP A 145 -24.91 11.43 0.63
C ASP A 145 -23.96 11.10 1.79
N ASN A 146 -22.93 10.29 1.53
CA ASN A 146 -21.94 9.93 2.53
C ASN A 146 -21.01 11.11 2.80
N LYS A 147 -21.27 11.85 3.87
CA LYS A 147 -20.51 13.05 4.24
C LYS A 147 -19.21 12.68 4.97
N CYS A 148 -18.14 13.41 4.68
CA CYS A 148 -16.91 13.36 5.47
C CYS A 148 -17.05 14.26 6.70
N ASN A 149 -16.89 13.71 7.90
CA ASN A 149 -16.96 14.47 9.16
C ASN A 149 -15.83 15.50 9.29
N SER A 150 -14.64 15.23 8.76
CA SER A 150 -13.50 16.15 8.85
C SER A 150 -13.56 17.25 7.79
N CYS A 151 -13.82 16.89 6.53
CA CYS A 151 -13.85 17.87 5.43
C CYS A 151 -15.20 18.55 5.23
N GLN A 152 -16.27 18.06 5.85
CA GLN A 152 -17.64 18.57 5.73
C GLN A 152 -18.19 18.59 4.29
N ILE A 153 -17.70 17.68 3.43
CA ILE A 153 -18.15 17.50 2.04
C ILE A 153 -18.84 16.15 1.84
N VAL A 154 -19.75 16.06 0.87
CA VAL A 154 -20.27 14.77 0.38
C VAL A 154 -19.16 14.08 -0.41
N LYS A 155 -18.79 12.87 0.00
CA LYS A 155 -17.72 12.08 -0.63
C LYS A 155 -18.20 11.55 -1.98
N PRO A 156 -17.52 11.86 -3.09
CA PRO A 156 -17.74 11.14 -4.35
C PRO A 156 -17.45 9.64 -4.19
N ALA A 157 -18.05 8.79 -5.03
CA ALA A 157 -17.75 7.36 -5.03
C ALA A 157 -16.24 7.11 -5.21
N ARG A 158 -15.69 6.03 -4.63
CA ARG A 158 -14.25 5.74 -4.68
C ARG A 158 -13.33 6.80 -4.06
N SER A 159 -13.87 7.78 -3.34
CA SER A 159 -13.06 8.74 -2.56
C SER A 159 -12.95 8.33 -1.09
N LYS A 160 -11.88 8.76 -0.41
CA LYS A 160 -11.67 8.54 1.02
C LYS A 160 -10.93 9.70 1.66
N HIS A 161 -11.26 9.99 2.92
CA HIS A 161 -10.51 10.90 3.77
C HIS A 161 -9.25 10.21 4.29
N CYS A 162 -8.08 10.79 4.05
CA CYS A 162 -6.84 10.37 4.68
C CYS A 162 -6.60 11.23 5.93
N SER A 163 -6.64 10.62 7.11
CA SER A 163 -6.37 11.32 8.38
C SER A 163 -4.95 11.89 8.45
N VAL A 164 -3.97 11.23 7.83
CA VAL A 164 -2.57 11.69 7.79
C VAL A 164 -2.42 12.97 6.96
N CYS A 165 -3.12 13.06 5.83
CA CYS A 165 -3.03 14.22 4.95
C CYS A 165 -4.12 15.28 5.22
N GLY A 166 -5.13 14.96 6.02
CA GLY A 166 -6.22 15.87 6.40
C GLY A 166 -7.23 16.18 5.28
N HIS A 167 -7.24 15.42 4.18
CA HIS A 167 -8.07 15.70 3.01
C HIS A 167 -8.75 14.46 2.45
N CYS A 168 -9.89 14.66 1.76
CA CYS A 168 -10.49 13.65 0.90
C CYS A 168 -9.79 13.64 -0.47
N TYR A 169 -9.52 12.44 -1.00
CA TYR A 169 -8.93 12.23 -2.32
C TYR A 169 -9.83 11.37 -3.20
N LEU A 170 -9.93 11.72 -4.48
CA LEU A 170 -10.62 10.97 -5.53
C LEU A 170 -9.86 9.70 -5.88
N LEU A 171 -10.58 8.63 -6.22
CA LEU A 171 -10.04 7.30 -6.52
C LEU A 171 -8.92 6.91 -5.55
N TYR A 172 -9.19 7.05 -4.26
CA TYR A 172 -8.19 6.88 -3.21
C TYR A 172 -7.69 5.43 -3.20
N ASP A 173 -6.38 5.27 -3.28
CA ASP A 173 -5.73 3.97 -3.21
C ASP A 173 -5.18 3.72 -1.80
N HIS A 174 -4.16 4.46 -1.41
CA HIS A 174 -3.56 4.39 -0.08
C HIS A 174 -2.74 5.65 0.23
N HIS A 175 -2.34 5.82 1.49
CA HIS A 175 -1.29 6.77 1.87
C HIS A 175 0.05 6.06 1.86
N CYS A 176 1.00 6.52 1.04
CA CYS A 176 2.30 5.89 0.90
C CYS A 176 3.33 6.62 1.75
N VAL A 177 3.78 5.97 2.83
CA VAL A 177 4.79 6.52 3.74
C VAL A 177 6.15 6.77 3.07
N TRP A 178 6.49 6.01 2.03
CA TRP A 178 7.76 6.13 1.31
C TRP A 178 7.92 7.43 0.52
N VAL A 179 6.79 8.07 0.19
CA VAL A 179 6.75 9.34 -0.53
C VAL A 179 6.00 10.43 0.24
N ASN A 180 5.58 10.12 1.48
CA ASN A 180 4.77 10.98 2.35
C ASN A 180 3.59 11.66 1.62
N ASN A 181 2.90 10.90 0.76
CA ASN A 181 1.83 11.42 -0.08
C ASN A 181 0.74 10.35 -0.27
N CYS A 182 -0.50 10.78 -0.49
CA CYS A 182 -1.55 9.87 -0.91
C CYS A 182 -1.34 9.46 -2.37
N ILE A 183 -1.70 8.22 -2.68
CA ILE A 183 -1.78 7.71 -4.04
C ILE A 183 -3.26 7.66 -4.41
N GLY A 184 -3.63 8.32 -5.50
CA GLY A 184 -5.02 8.47 -5.92
C GLY A 184 -5.14 8.78 -7.40
N TRP A 185 -6.29 9.32 -7.79
CA TRP A 185 -6.68 9.47 -9.20
C TRP A 185 -5.64 10.15 -10.10
N LYS A 186 -4.96 11.19 -9.61
CA LYS A 186 -4.13 12.08 -10.46
C LYS A 186 -2.62 11.81 -10.39
N ASN A 187 -2.16 10.94 -9.51
CA ASN A 187 -0.74 10.65 -9.34
C ASN A 187 -0.36 9.18 -9.36
N TYR A 188 -1.32 8.27 -9.59
CA TYR A 188 -1.06 6.84 -9.64
C TYR A 188 0.00 6.46 -10.69
N ARG A 189 0.08 7.19 -11.81
CA ARG A 189 1.16 7.05 -12.81
C ARG A 189 2.56 7.33 -12.28
N TRP A 190 2.72 8.31 -11.39
CA TRP A 190 4.02 8.65 -10.79
C TRP A 190 4.42 7.63 -9.74
N PHE A 191 3.44 7.07 -9.03
CA PHE A 191 3.65 5.93 -8.15
C PHE A 191 4.11 4.69 -8.92
N PHE A 192 3.47 4.36 -10.05
CA PHE A 192 3.91 3.26 -10.90
C PHE A 192 5.29 3.49 -11.51
N LEU A 193 5.60 4.72 -11.95
CA LEU A 193 6.94 5.08 -12.38
C LEU A 193 7.95 4.85 -11.25
N PHE A 194 7.67 5.33 -10.03
CA PHE A 194 8.49 5.12 -8.84
C PHE A 194 8.77 3.64 -8.57
N LEU A 195 7.74 2.78 -8.66
CA LEU A 195 7.92 1.33 -8.49
C LEU A 195 8.81 0.73 -9.59
N PHE A 196 8.54 1.06 -10.85
CA PHE A 196 9.28 0.51 -11.98
C PHE A 196 10.75 0.91 -11.96
N VAL A 197 11.06 2.17 -11.62
CA VAL A 197 12.45 2.63 -11.53
C VAL A 197 13.18 1.97 -10.37
N ASN A 198 12.51 1.72 -9.24
CA ASN A 198 13.10 0.96 -8.13
C ASN A 198 13.39 -0.49 -8.53
N ILE A 199 12.47 -1.16 -9.23
CA ILE A 199 12.72 -2.51 -9.78
C ILE A 199 13.93 -2.47 -10.71
N ASN A 200 13.98 -1.49 -11.62
CA ASN A 200 15.08 -1.32 -12.56
C ASN A 200 16.43 -1.17 -11.83
N MET A 201 16.51 -0.27 -10.86
CA MET A 201 17.70 -0.02 -10.06
C MET A 201 18.14 -1.26 -9.29
N LEU A 202 17.21 -1.94 -8.59
CA LEU A 202 17.51 -3.11 -7.77
C LEU A 202 17.94 -4.30 -8.63
N MET A 203 17.23 -4.58 -9.72
CA MET A 203 17.53 -5.71 -10.60
C MET A 203 18.82 -5.48 -11.38
N TYR A 204 18.97 -4.32 -12.04
CA TYR A 204 20.17 -4.02 -12.80
C TYR A 204 21.39 -3.82 -11.90
N GLY A 205 21.23 -3.11 -10.77
CA GLY A 205 22.26 -2.96 -9.76
C GLY A 205 22.72 -4.30 -9.20
N GLY A 206 21.78 -5.21 -8.89
CA GLY A 206 22.07 -6.59 -8.47
C GLY A 206 22.88 -7.36 -9.52
N ILE A 207 22.51 -7.27 -10.80
CA ILE A 207 23.25 -7.89 -11.90
C ILE A 207 24.69 -7.35 -11.98
N LEU A 208 24.88 -6.02 -11.86
CA LEU A 208 26.21 -5.41 -11.86
C LEU A 208 27.05 -5.84 -10.66
N CYS A 209 26.45 -5.90 -9.46
CA CYS A 209 27.13 -6.38 -8.25
C CYS A 209 27.55 -7.85 -8.38
N TYR A 210 26.68 -8.70 -8.93
CA TYR A 210 27.03 -10.10 -9.20
C TYR A 210 28.19 -10.22 -10.19
N LYS A 211 28.17 -9.46 -11.29
CA LYS A 211 29.26 -9.44 -12.28
C LYS A 211 30.59 -8.95 -11.71
N ALA A 212 30.56 -8.02 -10.75
CA ALA A 212 31.76 -7.54 -10.08
C ALA A 212 32.39 -8.60 -9.17
N LEU A 213 31.58 -9.46 -8.56
CA LEU A 213 32.04 -10.50 -7.64
C LEU A 213 32.35 -11.83 -8.35
N SER A 214 31.68 -12.14 -9.46
CA SER A 214 31.76 -13.45 -10.12
C SER A 214 33.16 -13.89 -10.53
N PRO A 215 34.09 -13.03 -10.99
CA PRO A 215 35.45 -13.47 -11.32
C PRO A 215 36.27 -13.97 -10.11
N GLN A 216 35.83 -13.62 -8.90
CA GLN A 216 36.51 -13.95 -7.64
C GLN A 216 35.97 -15.22 -6.98
N MET A 217 34.98 -15.87 -7.61
CA MET A 217 34.36 -17.10 -7.12
C MET A 217 34.24 -18.14 -8.24
N THR A 218 34.64 -19.38 -7.94
CA THR A 218 34.42 -20.52 -8.86
C THR A 218 33.11 -21.25 -8.54
N ARG A 219 32.60 -21.11 -7.30
CA ARG A 219 31.33 -21.68 -6.85
C ARG A 219 30.58 -20.65 -6.00
N ILE A 220 29.25 -20.64 -6.10
CA ILE A 220 28.38 -19.78 -5.27
C ILE A 220 28.61 -19.98 -3.76
N SER A 221 28.99 -21.19 -3.32
CA SER A 221 29.30 -21.46 -1.91
C SER A 221 30.45 -20.60 -1.35
N GLN A 222 31.29 -20.02 -2.21
CA GLN A 222 32.38 -19.13 -1.82
C GLN A 222 31.92 -17.68 -1.61
N LEU A 223 30.69 -17.32 -2.01
CA LEU A 223 30.18 -15.95 -2.00
C LEU A 223 30.32 -15.30 -0.61
N TRP A 224 29.94 -16.02 0.45
CA TRP A 224 30.01 -15.49 1.81
C TRP A 224 31.45 -15.16 2.22
N ASN A 225 32.40 -16.03 1.87
CA ASN A 225 33.81 -15.80 2.16
C ASN A 225 34.32 -14.56 1.38
N VAL A 226 34.03 -14.48 0.08
CA VAL A 226 34.38 -13.32 -0.76
C VAL A 226 33.83 -12.02 -0.16
N ILE A 227 32.56 -11.99 0.25
CA ILE A 227 31.93 -10.78 0.79
C ILE A 227 32.50 -10.40 2.17
N THR A 228 32.93 -11.35 3.01
CA THR A 228 33.25 -11.05 4.41
C THR A 228 34.74 -10.88 4.69
N THR A 229 35.63 -11.56 3.97
CA THR A 229 37.05 -11.70 4.38
C THR A 229 38.06 -11.03 3.47
N THR A 230 37.64 -10.52 2.29
CA THR A 230 38.57 -10.05 1.26
C THR A 230 38.75 -8.52 1.30
N THR A 231 38.36 -7.80 0.25
CA THR A 231 38.54 -6.36 0.12
C THR A 231 37.32 -5.59 0.61
N ASP A 232 37.49 -4.31 0.94
CA ASP A 232 36.37 -3.44 1.28
C ASP A 232 35.42 -3.21 0.09
N ALA A 233 35.94 -3.26 -1.14
CA ALA A 233 35.11 -3.21 -2.35
C ALA A 233 34.19 -4.43 -2.47
N ASN A 234 34.70 -5.61 -2.14
CA ASN A 234 33.90 -6.84 -2.11
C ASN A 234 32.85 -6.83 -1.00
N LYS A 235 33.20 -6.32 0.20
CA LYS A 235 32.25 -6.16 1.32
C LYS A 235 31.08 -5.26 0.93
N VAL A 236 31.37 -4.07 0.38
CA VAL A 236 30.33 -3.10 -0.05
C VAL A 236 29.47 -3.68 -1.17
N THR A 237 30.11 -4.22 -2.21
CA THR A 237 29.40 -4.84 -3.36
C THR A 237 28.54 -6.03 -2.92
N GLY A 238 29.02 -6.82 -1.96
CA GLY A 238 28.27 -7.92 -1.36
C GLY A 238 27.04 -7.47 -0.59
N VAL A 239 27.13 -6.39 0.19
CA VAL A 239 25.96 -5.77 0.85
C VAL A 239 24.93 -5.34 -0.18
N PHE A 240 25.35 -4.69 -1.27
CA PHE A 240 24.43 -4.30 -2.34
C PHE A 240 23.79 -5.49 -3.02
N LEU A 241 24.53 -6.55 -3.30
CA LEU A 241 23.98 -7.78 -3.87
C LEU A 241 22.91 -8.39 -2.96
N ILE A 242 23.17 -8.46 -1.64
CA ILE A 242 22.21 -8.97 -0.65
C ILE A 242 20.95 -8.08 -0.61
N LEU A 243 21.11 -6.76 -0.51
CA LEU A 243 19.99 -5.82 -0.51
C LEU A 243 19.16 -5.93 -1.81
N CYS A 244 19.82 -5.97 -2.97
CA CYS A 244 19.13 -6.14 -4.25
C CYS A 244 18.38 -7.47 -4.31
N THR A 245 18.98 -8.56 -3.83
CA THR A 245 18.36 -9.90 -3.83
C THR A 245 17.12 -9.95 -2.93
N ILE A 246 17.13 -9.27 -1.78
CA ILE A 246 16.02 -9.23 -0.84
C ILE A 246 14.91 -8.30 -1.35
N PHE A 247 15.25 -7.08 -1.76
CA PHE A 247 14.24 -6.06 -2.09
C PHE A 247 13.64 -6.22 -3.49
N THR A 248 14.36 -6.80 -4.46
CA THR A 248 13.80 -7.04 -5.81
C THR A 248 12.49 -7.84 -5.78
N PRO A 249 12.42 -9.05 -5.19
CA PRO A 249 11.17 -9.81 -5.17
C PRO A 249 10.05 -9.09 -4.41
N ILE A 250 10.37 -8.36 -3.33
CA ILE A 250 9.38 -7.59 -2.56
C ILE A 250 8.72 -6.53 -3.45
N VAL A 251 9.52 -5.70 -4.14
CA VAL A 251 8.99 -4.62 -4.99
C VAL A 251 8.31 -5.19 -6.24
N VAL A 252 8.81 -6.29 -6.81
CA VAL A 252 8.18 -6.95 -7.96
C VAL A 252 6.81 -7.53 -7.58
N ILE A 253 6.69 -8.25 -6.46
CA ILE A 253 5.42 -8.80 -5.98
C ILE A 253 4.44 -7.65 -5.69
N PHE A 254 4.89 -6.61 -4.99
CA PHE A 254 4.07 -5.45 -4.68
C PHE A 254 3.56 -4.74 -5.96
N THR A 255 4.42 -4.56 -6.96
CA THR A 255 4.03 -4.00 -8.27
C THR A 255 3.07 -4.91 -9.01
N GLY A 256 3.27 -6.23 -8.94
CA GLY A 256 2.36 -7.25 -9.49
C GLY A 256 0.97 -7.21 -8.86
N LEU A 257 0.88 -6.98 -7.54
CA LEU A 257 -0.39 -6.79 -6.85
C LEU A 257 -1.12 -5.55 -7.36
N HIS A 258 -0.43 -4.43 -7.53
CA HIS A 258 -1.03 -3.24 -8.12
C HIS A 258 -1.49 -3.45 -9.58
N LEU A 259 -0.73 -4.21 -10.38
CA LEU A 259 -1.17 -4.62 -11.72
C LEU A 259 -2.44 -5.47 -11.67
N ARG A 260 -2.54 -6.39 -10.70
CA ARG A 260 -3.78 -7.16 -10.44
C ARG A 260 -4.94 -6.24 -10.05
N TYR A 261 -4.72 -5.21 -9.25
CA TYR A 261 -5.79 -4.27 -8.87
C TYR A 261 -6.28 -3.44 -10.05
N ILE A 262 -5.37 -3.03 -10.96
CA ILE A 262 -5.75 -2.46 -12.25
C ILE A 262 -6.60 -3.45 -13.06
N TYR A 263 -6.17 -4.71 -13.13
CA TYR A 263 -6.93 -5.75 -13.84
C TYR A 263 -8.35 -5.94 -13.32
N LEU A 264 -8.52 -5.97 -11.99
CA LEU A 264 -9.82 -6.11 -11.33
C LEU A 264 -10.64 -4.82 -11.26
N GLY A 265 -10.09 -3.68 -11.69
CA GLY A 265 -10.77 -2.39 -11.62
C GLY A 265 -10.97 -1.84 -10.20
N VAL A 266 -10.18 -2.30 -9.23
CA VAL A 266 -10.30 -1.92 -7.80
C VAL A 266 -9.10 -1.11 -7.31
N THR A 267 -9.29 -0.27 -6.29
CA THR A 267 -8.20 0.33 -5.50
C THR A 267 -7.81 -0.57 -4.33
N THR A 268 -6.63 -0.38 -3.74
CA THR A 268 -6.27 -1.10 -2.51
C THR A 268 -7.28 -0.85 -1.38
N ASN A 269 -7.80 0.36 -1.26
CA ASN A 269 -8.86 0.69 -0.31
C ASN A 269 -10.20 -0.01 -0.59
N GLU A 270 -10.50 -0.33 -1.84
CA GLU A 270 -11.74 -1.02 -2.20
C GLU A 270 -11.69 -2.51 -1.86
N LEU A 271 -10.51 -3.11 -1.75
CA LEU A 271 -10.36 -4.52 -1.38
C LEU A 271 -10.93 -4.80 0.00
N ASP A 272 -10.64 -3.94 0.99
CA ASP A 272 -11.17 -4.11 2.34
C ASP A 272 -12.70 -4.09 2.33
N LYS A 273 -13.30 -3.20 1.52
CA LYS A 273 -14.76 -3.11 1.38
C LYS A 273 -15.36 -4.30 0.67
N TRP A 274 -14.70 -4.81 -0.38
CA TRP A 274 -15.14 -6.03 -1.04
C TRP A 274 -15.00 -7.25 -0.12
N GLY A 275 -14.02 -7.25 0.80
CA GLY A 275 -13.90 -8.27 1.84
C GLY A 275 -15.06 -8.24 2.84
N GLU A 276 -15.57 -7.06 3.21
CA GLU A 276 -16.79 -6.94 4.02
C GLU A 276 -18.01 -7.50 3.28
N VAL A 277 -18.13 -7.20 1.98
CA VAL A 277 -19.20 -7.76 1.13
C VAL A 277 -19.09 -9.28 1.02
N GLU A 278 -17.90 -9.82 0.77
CA GLU A 278 -17.63 -11.26 0.73
C GLU A 278 -17.99 -11.95 2.04
N TYR A 279 -17.64 -11.33 3.16
CA TYR A 279 -18.02 -11.82 4.49
C TYR A 279 -19.55 -11.88 4.68
N LEU A 280 -20.30 -10.87 4.25
CA LEU A 280 -21.77 -10.89 4.32
C LEU A 280 -22.40 -11.95 3.41
N VAL A 281 -21.82 -12.18 2.23
CA VAL A 281 -22.24 -13.23 1.30
C VAL A 281 -21.97 -14.62 1.91
N ASP A 282 -20.79 -14.85 2.47
CA ASP A 282 -20.41 -16.12 3.11
C ASP A 282 -21.32 -16.47 4.31
N LEU A 283 -21.79 -15.45 5.04
CA LEU A 283 -22.77 -15.62 6.12
C LEU A 283 -24.21 -15.76 5.63
N GLY A 284 -24.49 -15.57 4.34
CA GLY A 284 -25.84 -15.58 3.77
C GLY A 284 -26.72 -14.42 4.23
N LEU A 285 -26.10 -13.29 4.57
CA LEU A 285 -26.77 -12.10 5.12
C LEU A 285 -26.99 -11.00 4.08
N LEU A 286 -26.33 -11.04 2.93
CA LEU A 286 -26.51 -10.03 1.88
C LEU A 286 -27.67 -10.37 0.95
N TYR A 287 -28.59 -9.43 0.76
CA TYR A 287 -29.74 -9.57 -0.13
C TYR A 287 -29.84 -8.39 -1.09
N LYS A 288 -30.25 -8.67 -2.33
CA LYS A 288 -30.70 -7.67 -3.30
C LYS A 288 -32.20 -7.45 -3.14
N VAL A 289 -32.64 -6.21 -3.08
CA VAL A 289 -34.06 -5.85 -2.90
C VAL A 289 -34.66 -5.25 -4.18
N SER A 290 -35.91 -5.62 -4.49
CA SER A 290 -36.68 -5.07 -5.62
C SER A 290 -38.16 -4.88 -5.26
N PRO A 291 -38.74 -3.68 -5.48
CA PRO A 291 -38.09 -2.43 -5.88
C PRO A 291 -37.13 -1.91 -4.79
N ASN A 292 -36.27 -0.94 -5.13
CA ASN A 292 -35.32 -0.36 -4.17
C ASN A 292 -36.07 0.25 -2.96
N ILE A 293 -35.56 0.02 -1.74
CA ILE A 293 -36.06 0.65 -0.51
C ILE A 293 -35.20 1.88 -0.24
N ASP A 294 -35.79 3.08 -0.17
CA ASP A 294 -35.05 4.33 0.12
C ASP A 294 -33.82 4.57 -0.77
N ASN A 295 -33.89 4.14 -2.04
CA ASN A 295 -32.81 4.09 -3.03
C ASN A 295 -31.72 3.04 -2.79
N GLU A 296 -31.84 2.17 -1.79
CA GLU A 296 -30.94 1.05 -1.56
C GLU A 296 -31.29 -0.14 -2.45
N THR A 297 -30.25 -0.74 -3.03
CA THR A 297 -30.37 -1.93 -3.90
C THR A 297 -29.96 -3.19 -3.17
N TYR A 298 -29.14 -3.06 -2.12
CA TYR A 298 -28.63 -4.16 -1.31
C TYR A 298 -28.89 -3.87 0.17
N VAL A 299 -29.28 -4.89 0.91
CA VAL A 299 -29.61 -4.82 2.33
C VAL A 299 -28.98 -6.00 3.07
N GLU A 300 -28.69 -5.80 4.34
CA GLU A 300 -28.24 -6.88 5.23
C GLU A 300 -29.42 -7.43 6.03
N LYS A 301 -29.50 -8.76 6.11
CA LYS A 301 -30.46 -9.47 6.95
C LYS A 301 -29.94 -9.52 8.39
N ALA A 302 -30.68 -8.97 9.33
CA ALA A 302 -30.34 -8.93 10.74
C ALA A 302 -31.52 -9.37 11.62
N ARG A 303 -31.31 -9.36 12.93
CA ARG A 303 -32.37 -9.55 13.94
C ARG A 303 -32.44 -8.34 14.85
N ASP A 304 -33.64 -7.87 15.12
CA ASP A 304 -33.86 -6.78 16.07
C ASP A 304 -33.76 -7.27 17.54
N SER A 305 -33.94 -6.36 18.49
CA SER A 305 -33.93 -6.66 19.92
C SER A 305 -35.01 -7.66 20.37
N THR A 306 -36.05 -7.88 19.56
CA THR A 306 -37.12 -8.85 19.83
C THR A 306 -36.86 -10.21 19.18
N GLY A 307 -35.79 -10.33 18.38
CA GLY A 307 -35.44 -11.52 17.61
C GLY A 307 -36.13 -11.61 16.25
N ALA A 308 -36.96 -10.63 15.90
CA ALA A 308 -37.64 -10.56 14.61
C ALA A 308 -36.63 -10.27 13.49
N VAL A 309 -36.85 -10.88 12.33
CA VAL A 309 -36.01 -10.68 11.16
C VAL A 309 -36.30 -9.32 10.55
N VAL A 310 -35.23 -8.55 10.34
CA VAL A 310 -35.27 -7.22 9.75
C VAL A 310 -34.22 -7.10 8.66
N TYR A 311 -34.45 -6.19 7.72
CA TYR A 311 -33.48 -5.80 6.71
C TYR A 311 -32.96 -4.40 7.04
N ILE A 312 -31.65 -4.28 7.19
CA ILE A 312 -30.97 -3.05 7.58
C ILE A 312 -30.15 -2.48 6.42
N SER A 313 -29.92 -1.18 6.48
CA SER A 313 -29.06 -0.44 5.56
C SER A 313 -27.59 -0.83 5.73
N LEU A 314 -26.90 -1.06 4.62
CA LEU A 314 -25.44 -1.30 4.61
C LEU A 314 -24.62 -0.03 4.93
N LYS A 315 -25.27 1.15 4.90
CA LYS A 315 -24.60 2.44 5.08
C LYS A 315 -24.46 2.81 6.56
N ASP A 316 -25.51 2.56 7.35
CA ASP A 316 -25.67 3.07 8.71
C ASP A 316 -26.48 2.15 9.63
N GLU A 317 -26.73 0.90 9.22
CA GLU A 317 -27.39 -0.14 10.00
C GLU A 317 -28.84 0.20 10.43
N THR A 318 -29.44 1.24 9.84
CA THR A 318 -30.83 1.59 10.15
C THR A 318 -31.77 0.52 9.63
N ILE A 319 -32.77 0.14 10.43
CA ILE A 319 -33.82 -0.78 10.03
C ILE A 319 -34.66 -0.13 8.93
N LEU A 320 -34.66 -0.73 7.74
CA LEU A 320 -35.44 -0.27 6.61
C LEU A 320 -36.83 -0.90 6.62
N VAL A 321 -36.90 -2.22 6.87
CA VAL A 321 -38.16 -2.96 6.88
C VAL A 321 -38.04 -4.25 7.69
N SER A 322 -39.14 -4.66 8.33
CA SER A 322 -39.26 -5.99 8.94
C SER A 322 -39.81 -7.02 7.95
N GLU A 323 -39.41 -8.28 8.08
CA GLU A 323 -39.89 -9.37 7.21
C GLU A 323 -41.42 -9.50 7.22
N THR A 324 -42.06 -9.15 8.34
CA THR A 324 -43.51 -9.17 8.51
C THR A 324 -44.24 -7.98 7.88
N ASN A 325 -43.54 -6.86 7.61
CA ASN A 325 -44.11 -5.61 7.08
C ASN A 325 -43.56 -5.26 5.70
N SER A 326 -43.16 -6.26 4.90
CA SER A 326 -42.58 -6.07 3.57
C SER A 326 -43.45 -6.56 2.38
N PRO A 327 -44.80 -6.47 2.37
CA PRO A 327 -45.64 -7.10 1.33
C PRO A 327 -45.50 -6.53 -0.11
N GLY A 328 -44.54 -5.63 -0.36
CA GLY A 328 -44.23 -5.09 -1.70
C GLY A 328 -42.78 -5.26 -2.14
N TYR A 329 -41.92 -5.91 -1.36
CA TYR A 329 -40.50 -6.05 -1.64
C TYR A 329 -40.12 -7.52 -1.83
N ASN A 330 -39.34 -7.79 -2.87
CA ASN A 330 -38.71 -9.09 -3.10
C ASN A 330 -37.25 -9.03 -2.67
N PHE A 331 -36.83 -9.97 -1.83
CA PHE A 331 -35.46 -10.10 -1.33
C PHE A 331 -34.82 -11.33 -1.96
N THR A 332 -33.81 -11.13 -2.79
CA THR A 332 -33.05 -12.21 -3.42
C THR A 332 -31.70 -12.33 -2.73
N PRO A 333 -31.34 -13.51 -2.15
CA PRO A 333 -30.05 -13.68 -1.52
C PRO A 333 -28.93 -13.56 -2.56
N VAL A 334 -27.81 -12.95 -2.17
CA VAL A 334 -26.57 -12.94 -2.93
C VAL A 334 -25.73 -14.12 -2.44
N LEU A 335 -25.39 -15.06 -3.34
CA LEU A 335 -24.71 -16.31 -3.03
C LEU A 335 -23.24 -16.31 -3.44
N SER A 336 -22.87 -15.50 -4.43
CA SER A 336 -21.50 -15.39 -4.94
C SER A 336 -21.16 -13.94 -5.26
N VAL A 337 -20.05 -13.44 -4.68
CA VAL A 337 -19.53 -12.11 -5.04
C VAL A 337 -19.13 -12.05 -6.52
N VAL A 338 -18.70 -13.17 -7.09
CA VAL A 338 -18.20 -13.23 -8.47
C VAL A 338 -19.35 -13.33 -9.47
N ASP A 339 -20.38 -14.12 -9.15
CA ASP A 339 -21.44 -14.44 -10.11
C ASP A 339 -22.67 -13.54 -9.97
N ASP A 340 -23.00 -13.10 -8.74
CA ASP A 340 -24.23 -12.35 -8.47
C ASP A 340 -24.03 -10.83 -8.34
N LEU A 341 -22.79 -10.37 -8.14
CA LEU A 341 -22.45 -8.96 -8.01
C LEU A 341 -21.64 -8.47 -9.21
N ILE A 342 -21.99 -7.28 -9.69
CA ILE A 342 -21.28 -6.60 -10.76
C ILE A 342 -20.42 -5.51 -10.14
N ASN A 343 -19.11 -5.54 -10.41
CA ASN A 343 -18.25 -4.40 -10.09
C ASN A 343 -18.45 -3.30 -11.14
N ASP A 344 -19.37 -2.36 -10.89
CA ASP A 344 -19.65 -1.21 -11.77
C ASP A 344 -18.43 -0.33 -12.08
N TYR A 345 -17.35 -0.49 -11.31
CA TYR A 345 -16.11 0.25 -11.46
C TYR A 345 -15.06 -0.47 -12.31
N ASP A 346 -15.25 -1.75 -12.60
CA ASP A 346 -14.40 -2.48 -13.55
C ASP A 346 -14.87 -2.23 -14.99
N ARG A 347 -14.02 -1.56 -15.77
CA ARG A 347 -14.28 -1.24 -17.17
C ARG A 347 -13.46 -2.11 -18.13
N GLY A 348 -12.88 -3.19 -17.62
CA GLY A 348 -11.92 -4.04 -18.31
C GLY A 348 -10.49 -3.50 -18.25
N PHE A 349 -9.52 -4.42 -18.31
CA PHE A 349 -8.10 -4.14 -18.06
C PHE A 349 -7.57 -2.88 -18.75
N TRP A 350 -7.79 -2.71 -20.07
CA TRP A 350 -7.23 -1.58 -20.80
C TRP A 350 -7.84 -0.23 -20.39
N ASN A 351 -9.13 -0.19 -20.04
CA ASN A 351 -9.76 1.04 -19.60
C ASN A 351 -9.32 1.40 -18.18
N ASN A 352 -9.23 0.40 -17.30
CA ASN A 352 -8.69 0.57 -15.95
C ASN A 352 -7.23 1.04 -15.99
N PHE A 353 -6.42 0.46 -16.89
CA PHE A 353 -5.03 0.85 -17.10
C PHE A 353 -4.91 2.30 -17.57
N LYS A 354 -5.69 2.69 -18.59
CA LYS A 354 -5.72 4.07 -19.09
C LYS A 354 -6.14 5.04 -18.00
N GLU A 355 -7.16 4.70 -17.23
CA GLU A 355 -7.60 5.52 -16.10
C GLU A 355 -6.46 5.74 -15.09
N ARG A 356 -5.77 4.67 -14.71
CA ARG A 356 -4.77 4.72 -13.64
C ARG A 356 -3.47 5.37 -14.08
N LEU A 357 -3.07 5.22 -15.35
CA LEU A 357 -1.73 5.59 -15.79
C LEU A 357 -1.68 6.74 -16.79
N LEU A 358 -2.80 7.09 -17.43
CA LEU A 358 -2.85 8.15 -18.46
C LEU A 358 -3.70 9.37 -18.05
N VAL A 359 -4.44 9.30 -16.94
CA VAL A 359 -5.15 10.43 -16.32
C VAL A 359 -4.25 11.12 -15.31
#